data_AF-A0A9E9P363-F1
#
_entry.id   AF-A0A9E9P363-F1
#
_cell.length_a   1.000
_cell.length_b   1.000
_cell.length_c   1.000
_cell.angle_alpha   90.00
_cell.angle_beta   90.00
_cell.angle_gamma   90.00
#
_symmetry.space_group_name_H-M   'P 1'
#
loop_
_entity.id
_entity.type
_entity.pdbx_description
1 polymer ?
#
loop_
_entity_poly.entity_id
_entity_poly.type
_entity_poly.pdbx_seq_one_letter_code
_entity_poly.pdbx_strand_id
1 'polypeptide(L)'
;MYEAVRERSPQLKGMGGWLAFLVVSLMLLSPLAGLITIYEGFVNIEQTFDVAGSVSWQQHKTMTWLLFIVSTVTSMLAGYRLYREHEKASVRFAIYAIWLAGPILNLGAILAGILILGVHYAGGGFWQGFVSIVFSVGIASLWTIYLKRSVRVKNTYNLPWYP
;
A
#
# COMPACT_ATOMS: atom_id res chain seq x y z
N MET A 1 44.24 -5.31 26.49
CA MET A 1 44.07 -6.00 25.20
C MET A 1 42.84 -6.88 25.30
N TYR A 2 41.65 -6.27 25.21
CA TYR A 2 40.37 -6.98 25.17
C TYR A 2 39.60 -6.43 23.99
N GLU A 3 39.99 -6.85 22.78
CA GLU A 3 39.05 -6.87 21.67
C GLU A 3 38.02 -7.94 22.03
N ALA A 4 36.95 -7.50 22.70
CA ALA A 4 35.75 -8.29 22.77
C ALA A 4 35.32 -8.51 21.32
N VAL A 5 35.61 -9.71 20.82
CA VAL A 5 34.98 -10.29 19.64
C VAL A 5 33.49 -10.21 19.92
N ARG A 6 32.87 -9.11 19.47
CA ARG A 6 31.43 -9.03 19.30
C ARG A 6 31.16 -10.14 18.31
N GLU A 7 30.77 -11.30 18.83
CA GLU A 7 30.26 -12.41 18.04
C GLU A 7 29.31 -11.77 17.03
N ARG A 8 29.72 -11.77 15.75
CA ARG A 8 28.87 -11.28 14.68
C ARG A 8 27.70 -12.22 14.70
N SER A 9 26.61 -11.81 15.36
CA SER A 9 25.33 -12.50 15.34
C SER A 9 25.12 -12.92 13.88
N PRO A 10 24.80 -14.20 13.60
CA PRO A 10 24.77 -14.74 12.24
C PRO A 10 24.07 -13.72 11.37
N GLN A 11 24.79 -13.15 10.39
CA GLN A 11 24.34 -11.96 9.67
C GLN A 11 22.93 -12.22 9.16
N LEU A 12 21.92 -11.64 9.82
CA LEU A 12 20.52 -11.84 9.47
C LEU A 12 20.30 -11.18 8.12
N LYS A 13 20.54 -11.94 7.05
CA LYS A 13 20.52 -11.52 5.65
C LYS A 13 19.50 -12.35 4.90
N GLY A 14 18.88 -11.75 3.89
CA GLY A 14 17.87 -12.37 3.05
C GLY A 14 16.43 -12.05 3.47
N MET A 15 15.50 -12.61 2.70
CA MET A 15 14.07 -12.32 2.74
C MET A 15 13.32 -13.35 3.59
N GLY A 16 13.58 -13.32 4.90
CA GLY A 16 12.84 -14.13 5.87
C GLY A 16 11.89 -13.30 6.73
N GLY A 17 10.89 -13.96 7.31
CA GLY A 17 9.99 -13.38 8.31
C GLY A 17 9.19 -12.19 7.78
N TRP A 18 9.17 -11.09 8.54
CA TRP A 18 8.37 -9.89 8.23
C TRP A 18 8.66 -9.26 6.87
N LEU A 19 9.89 -9.37 6.35
CA LEU A 19 10.22 -8.85 5.03
C LEU A 19 9.57 -9.70 3.92
N ALA A 20 9.57 -11.03 4.07
CA ALA A 20 8.91 -11.93 3.13
C ALA A 20 7.39 -11.69 3.15
N PHE A 21 6.82 -11.52 4.34
CA PHE A 21 5.42 -11.19 4.51
C PHE A 21 5.06 -9.87 3.81
N LEU A 22 5.88 -8.83 3.93
CA LEU A 22 5.68 -7.57 3.21
C LEU A 22 5.73 -7.75 1.68
N VAL A 23 6.66 -8.54 1.17
CA VAL A 23 6.76 -8.81 -0.28
C VAL A 23 5.50 -9.52 -0.77
N VAL A 24 5.07 -10.57 -0.08
CA VAL A 24 3.85 -11.32 -0.41
C VAL A 24 2.62 -10.43 -0.30
N SER A 25 2.55 -9.57 0.72
CA SER A 25 1.41 -8.67 0.87
C SER A 25 1.32 -7.66 -0.27
N LEU A 26 2.44 -7.04 -0.64
CA LEU A 26 2.49 -6.09 -1.76
C LEU A 26 2.14 -6.73 -3.11
N MET A 27 2.58 -7.97 -3.36
CA MET A 27 2.43 -8.62 -4.66
C MET A 27 1.10 -9.36 -4.84
N LEU A 28 0.54 -9.90 -3.76
CA LEU A 28 -0.63 -10.79 -3.83
C LEU A 28 -1.77 -10.32 -2.96
N LEU A 29 -1.53 -10.12 -1.65
CA LEU A 29 -2.64 -9.85 -0.72
C LEU A 29 -3.29 -8.49 -0.97
N SER A 30 -2.50 -7.45 -1.23
CA SER A 30 -3.00 -6.10 -1.48
C SER A 30 -3.82 -6.02 -2.77
N PRO A 31 -3.35 -6.53 -3.94
CA PRO A 31 -4.17 -6.57 -5.15
C PRO A 31 -5.46 -7.38 -4.98
N LEU A 32 -5.40 -8.55 -4.35
CA LEU A 32 -6.58 -9.38 -4.13
C LEU A 32 -7.59 -8.72 -3.20
N ALA A 33 -7.12 -8.17 -2.07
CA ALA A 33 -7.99 -7.44 -1.14
C ALA A 33 -8.63 -6.23 -1.82
N GLY A 34 -7.86 -5.45 -2.58
CA GLY A 34 -8.39 -4.30 -3.31
C GLY A 34 -9.45 -4.69 -4.35
N LEU A 35 -9.23 -5.79 -5.09
CA LEU A 35 -10.20 -6.31 -6.04
C LEU A 35 -11.53 -6.66 -5.37
N ILE A 36 -11.47 -7.41 -4.26
CA ILE A 36 -12.65 -7.83 -3.48
C ILE A 36 -13.38 -6.60 -2.94
N THR A 37 -12.67 -5.69 -2.28
CA THR A 37 -13.27 -4.49 -1.67
C THR A 37 -13.96 -3.59 -2.70
N ILE A 38 -13.34 -3.37 -3.87
CA ILE A 38 -13.92 -2.54 -4.93
C ILE A 38 -15.17 -3.23 -5.51
N TYR A 39 -15.07 -4.53 -5.80
CA TYR A 39 -16.17 -5.29 -6.39
C TYR A 39 -17.38 -5.35 -5.45
N GLU A 40 -17.18 -5.72 -4.18
CA GLU A 40 -18.24 -5.74 -3.17
C GLU A 40 -18.84 -4.35 -2.95
N GLY A 41 -18.01 -3.31 -2.93
CA GLY A 41 -18.46 -1.92 -2.82
C GLY A 41 -19.43 -1.53 -3.94
N PHE A 42 -19.10 -1.86 -5.19
CA PHE A 42 -19.97 -1.56 -6.33
C PHE A 42 -21.26 -2.39 -6.31
N VAL A 43 -21.17 -3.69 -6.06
CA VAL A 43 -22.35 -4.58 -5.99
C VAL A 43 -23.31 -4.10 -4.90
N ASN A 44 -22.81 -3.79 -3.71
CA ASN A 44 -23.65 -3.31 -2.60
C ASN A 44 -24.37 -2.00 -2.95
N ILE A 45 -23.69 -1.05 -3.59
CA ILE A 45 -24.29 0.23 -3.99
C ILE A 45 -25.33 0.02 -5.09
N GLU A 46 -25.03 -0.77 -6.11
CA GLU A 46 -25.96 -1.03 -7.24
C GLU A 46 -27.19 -1.85 -6.83
N GLN A 47 -27.08 -2.68 -5.77
CA GLN A 47 -28.24 -3.37 -5.19
C GLN A 47 -29.10 -2.47 -4.31
N THR A 48 -28.50 -1.45 -3.69
CA THR A 48 -29.19 -0.55 -2.76
C THR A 48 -29.83 0.64 -3.49
N PHE A 49 -29.21 1.11 -4.57
CA PHE A 49 -29.61 2.31 -5.30
C PHE A 49 -29.66 2.03 -6.81
N ASP A 50 -30.64 2.61 -7.49
CA ASP A 50 -30.76 2.54 -8.96
C ASP A 50 -29.79 3.52 -9.65
N VAL A 51 -28.49 3.23 -9.56
CA VAL A 51 -27.41 4.09 -10.09
C VAL A 51 -26.69 3.47 -11.28
N ALA A 52 -26.95 2.19 -11.59
CA ALA A 52 -26.22 1.42 -12.59
C ALA A 52 -26.26 2.06 -13.99
N GLY A 53 -27.38 2.69 -14.36
CA GLY A 53 -27.55 3.39 -15.63
C GLY A 53 -26.98 4.82 -15.68
N SER A 54 -26.56 5.39 -14.54
CA SER A 54 -26.12 6.78 -14.48
C SER A 54 -24.70 6.98 -15.01
N VAL A 55 -24.51 8.03 -15.82
CA VAL A 55 -23.20 8.36 -16.41
C VAL A 55 -22.16 8.68 -15.34
N SER A 56 -22.53 9.41 -14.29
CA SER A 56 -21.64 9.76 -13.18
C SER A 56 -21.16 8.52 -12.42
N TRP A 57 -22.03 7.53 -12.21
CA TRP A 57 -21.64 6.26 -11.59
C TRP A 57 -20.63 5.48 -12.43
N GLN A 58 -20.84 5.41 -13.75
CA GLN A 58 -19.90 4.73 -14.66
C GLN A 58 -18.54 5.45 -14.72
N GLN A 59 -18.53 6.78 -14.69
CA GLN A 59 -17.30 7.58 -14.57
C GLN A 59 -16.57 7.31 -13.25
N HIS A 60 -17.30 7.25 -12.13
CA HIS A 60 -16.74 6.92 -10.82
C HIS A 60 -16.11 5.52 -10.81
N LYS A 61 -16.82 4.49 -11.30
CA LYS A 61 -16.27 3.13 -11.44
C LYS A 61 -15.00 3.09 -12.27
N THR A 62 -15.01 3.77 -13.42
CA THR A 62 -13.83 3.85 -14.30
C THR A 62 -12.64 4.47 -13.58
N MET A 63 -12.84 5.60 -12.89
CA MET A 63 -11.77 6.27 -12.15
C MET A 63 -11.23 5.38 -11.02
N THR A 64 -12.11 4.74 -10.25
CA THR A 64 -11.72 3.83 -9.17
C THR A 64 -10.91 2.63 -9.68
N TRP A 65 -11.30 2.03 -10.80
CA TRP A 65 -10.52 0.95 -11.44
C TRP A 65 -9.16 1.42 -11.93
N LEU A 66 -9.05 2.62 -12.50
CA LEU A 66 -7.76 3.17 -12.91
C LEU A 66 -6.83 3.39 -11.72
N LEU A 67 -7.34 3.98 -10.62
CA LEU A 67 -6.57 4.14 -9.39
C LEU A 67 -6.11 2.80 -8.82
N PHE A 68 -6.98 1.78 -8.85
CA PHE A 68 -6.64 0.43 -8.43
C PHE A 68 -5.55 -0.22 -9.27
N ILE A 69 -5.59 -0.06 -10.60
CA ILE A 69 -4.55 -0.59 -11.49
C ILE A 69 -3.20 0.07 -11.18
N VAL A 70 -3.17 1.40 -11.03
CA VAL A 70 -1.95 2.13 -10.67
C VAL A 70 -1.40 1.66 -9.32
N SER A 71 -2.28 1.51 -8.31
CA SER A 71 -1.93 1.01 -6.99
C SER A 71 -1.33 -0.42 -7.05
N THR A 72 -2.00 -1.30 -7.79
CA THR A 72 -1.60 -2.71 -7.98
C THR A 72 -0.25 -2.82 -8.66
N VAL A 73 -0.07 -2.17 -9.81
CA VAL A 73 1.19 -2.21 -10.56
C VAL A 73 2.34 -1.66 -9.70
N THR A 74 2.13 -0.53 -9.03
CA THR A 74 3.15 0.08 -8.16
C THR A 74 3.53 -0.84 -7.00
N SER A 75 2.54 -1.46 -6.35
CA SER A 75 2.77 -2.39 -5.24
C SER A 75 3.48 -3.66 -5.68
N MET A 76 3.07 -4.25 -6.81
CA MET A 76 3.73 -5.43 -7.38
C MET A 76 5.18 -5.14 -7.78
N LEU A 77 5.44 -3.99 -8.41
CA LEU A 77 6.80 -3.55 -8.73
C LEU A 77 7.64 -3.36 -7.47
N ALA A 78 7.08 -2.80 -6.41
CA ALA A 78 7.79 -2.63 -5.14
C ALA A 78 8.14 -3.96 -4.49
N GLY A 79 7.18 -4.89 -4.43
CA GLY A 79 7.41 -6.25 -3.96
C GLY A 79 8.46 -6.97 -4.79
N TYR A 80 8.40 -6.87 -6.11
CA TYR A 80 9.38 -7.46 -7.01
C TYR A 80 10.80 -6.89 -6.82
N ARG A 81 10.94 -5.57 -6.68
CA ARG A 81 12.24 -4.93 -6.46
C ARG A 81 12.83 -5.26 -5.10
N LEU A 82 11.99 -5.40 -4.06
CA LEU A 82 12.41 -5.94 -2.78
C LEU A 82 12.83 -7.41 -2.94
N TYR A 83 12.08 -8.19 -3.73
CA TYR A 83 12.36 -9.60 -3.92
C TYR A 83 13.70 -9.87 -4.64
N ARG A 84 13.96 -9.13 -5.72
CA ARG A 84 15.05 -9.43 -6.64
C ARG A 84 16.25 -8.51 -6.51
N GLU A 85 16.03 -7.20 -6.39
CA GLU A 85 17.08 -6.21 -6.66
C GLU A 85 17.97 -5.89 -5.45
N HIS A 86 17.64 -6.26 -4.21
CA HIS A 86 18.53 -6.17 -3.02
C HIS A 86 19.36 -4.88 -2.86
N GLU A 87 18.93 -3.78 -3.47
CA GLU A 87 19.61 -2.49 -3.48
C GLU A 87 18.94 -1.50 -2.53
N LYS A 88 19.69 -0.49 -2.08
CA LYS A 88 19.16 0.64 -1.30
C LYS A 88 18.02 1.36 -2.03
N ALA A 89 18.08 1.39 -3.36
CA ALA A 89 17.05 1.99 -4.21
C ALA A 89 15.71 1.23 -4.07
N SER A 90 15.72 -0.10 -3.96
CA SER A 90 14.52 -0.92 -3.79
C SER A 90 13.74 -0.56 -2.51
N VAL A 91 14.45 -0.33 -1.40
CA VAL A 91 13.83 0.05 -0.13
C VAL A 91 13.18 1.43 -0.22
N ARG A 92 13.86 2.40 -0.83
CA ARG A 92 13.29 3.75 -1.06
C ARG A 92 12.06 3.68 -1.95
N PHE A 93 12.15 2.94 -3.05
CA PHE A 93 11.03 2.72 -3.96
C PHE A 93 9.84 2.06 -3.26
N ALA A 94 10.07 1.04 -2.44
CA ALA A 94 9.01 0.38 -1.68
C ALA A 94 8.31 1.32 -0.69
N ILE A 95 9.06 2.21 -0.02
CA ILE A 95 8.47 3.24 0.84
C ILE A 95 7.56 4.16 0.00
N TYR A 96 8.05 4.68 -1.12
CA TYR A 96 7.23 5.54 -1.99
C TYR A 96 6.00 4.80 -2.53
N ALA A 97 6.16 3.55 -2.92
CA ALA A 97 5.05 2.70 -3.38
C ALA A 97 3.99 2.51 -2.30
N ILE A 98 4.37 2.23 -1.05
CA ILE A 98 3.43 2.04 0.06
C ILE A 98 2.63 3.34 0.33
N TRP A 99 3.29 4.49 0.30
CA TRP A 99 2.62 5.79 0.48
C TRP A 99 1.71 6.16 -0.69
N LEU A 100 2.16 5.86 -1.92
CA LEU A 100 1.39 6.10 -3.14
C LEU A 100 0.16 5.18 -3.18
N ALA A 101 0.38 3.86 -3.13
CA ALA A 101 -0.64 2.83 -3.23
C ALA A 101 -1.68 2.87 -2.10
N GLY A 102 -1.28 3.30 -0.90
CA GLY A 102 -2.17 3.46 0.24
C GLY A 102 -2.74 4.88 0.34
N PRO A 103 -2.22 5.74 1.23
CA PRO A 103 -2.83 7.04 1.53
C PRO A 103 -3.12 7.93 0.33
N ILE A 104 -2.18 8.06 -0.61
CA ILE A 104 -2.31 9.04 -1.70
C ILE A 104 -3.41 8.62 -2.69
N LEU A 105 -3.42 7.38 -3.15
CA LEU A 105 -4.46 6.91 -4.06
C LEU A 105 -5.82 6.75 -3.36
N ASN A 106 -5.86 6.41 -2.07
CA ASN A 106 -7.11 6.43 -1.30
C ASN A 106 -7.71 7.84 -1.21
N LEU A 107 -6.88 8.85 -0.96
CA LEU A 107 -7.31 10.24 -1.00
C LEU A 107 -7.82 10.62 -2.40
N GLY A 108 -7.11 10.19 -3.45
CA GLY A 108 -7.54 10.36 -4.84
C GLY A 108 -8.92 9.75 -5.12
N ALA A 109 -9.20 8.54 -4.61
CA ALA A 109 -10.49 7.88 -4.75
C ALA A 109 -11.62 8.64 -4.04
N ILE A 110 -11.36 9.16 -2.84
CA ILE A 110 -12.31 9.98 -2.08
C ILE A 110 -12.61 11.29 -2.82
N LEU A 111 -11.57 11.97 -3.31
CA LEU A 111 -11.74 13.20 -4.09
C LEU A 111 -12.49 12.93 -5.40
N ALA A 112 -12.21 11.82 -6.08
CA ALA A 112 -12.96 11.40 -7.27
C ALA A 112 -14.44 11.15 -6.94
N GLY A 113 -14.73 10.51 -5.81
CA GLY A 113 -16.10 10.33 -5.30
C GLY A 113 -16.82 11.66 -5.09
N ILE A 114 -16.19 12.60 -4.37
CA ILE A 114 -16.75 13.93 -4.11
C ILE A 114 -16.98 14.71 -5.42
N LEU A 115 -16.02 14.71 -6.33
CA LEU A 115 -16.09 15.50 -7.57
C LEU A 115 -17.08 14.92 -8.59
N ILE A 116 -17.23 13.60 -8.66
CA ILE A 116 -18.09 12.93 -9.66
C ILE A 116 -19.51 12.73 -9.15
N LEU A 117 -19.66 12.35 -7.87
CA LEU A 117 -20.97 12.01 -7.27
C LEU A 117 -21.56 13.16 -6.43
N GLY A 118 -20.76 14.18 -6.10
CA GLY A 118 -21.24 15.38 -5.40
C GLY A 118 -21.73 15.11 -3.98
N VAL A 119 -22.81 15.80 -3.59
CA VAL A 119 -23.41 15.74 -2.24
C VAL A 119 -23.83 14.31 -1.85
N HIS A 120 -24.14 13.45 -2.82
CA HIS A 120 -24.46 12.04 -2.59
C HIS A 120 -23.31 11.24 -1.98
N TYR A 121 -22.06 11.73 -2.11
CA TYR A 121 -20.89 11.15 -1.46
C TYR A 121 -20.66 11.67 -0.02
N ALA A 122 -21.12 12.89 0.28
CA ALA A 122 -20.78 13.63 1.50
C ALA A 122 -21.41 13.09 2.81
N GLY A 123 -22.34 12.13 2.71
CA GLY A 123 -22.90 11.41 3.85
C GLY A 123 -21.96 10.32 4.40
N GLY A 124 -22.47 9.10 4.59
CA GLY A 124 -21.71 7.98 5.16
C GLY A 124 -20.40 7.63 4.44
N GLY A 125 -20.29 7.94 3.13
CA GLY A 125 -19.09 7.73 2.33
C GLY A 125 -17.89 8.57 2.77
N PHE A 126 -18.13 9.79 3.31
CA PHE A 126 -17.06 10.63 3.83
C PHE A 126 -16.40 10.00 5.06
N TRP A 127 -17.19 9.54 6.04
CA TRP A 127 -16.65 8.98 7.28
C TRP A 127 -15.88 7.68 7.03
N GLN A 128 -16.41 6.82 6.16
CA GLN A 128 -15.72 5.60 5.73
C GLN A 128 -14.39 5.93 5.03
N GLY A 129 -14.40 6.93 4.15
CA GLY A 129 -13.19 7.43 3.49
C GLY A 129 -12.16 7.97 4.48
N PHE A 130 -12.58 8.77 5.45
CA PHE A 130 -11.71 9.31 6.50
C PHE A 130 -11.04 8.20 7.32
N VAL A 131 -11.82 7.24 7.80
CA VAL A 131 -11.32 6.07 8.55
C VAL A 131 -10.29 5.30 7.70
N SER A 132 -10.60 5.07 6.42
CA SER A 132 -9.68 4.39 5.49
C SER A 132 -8.35 5.13 5.34
N ILE A 133 -8.36 6.47 5.25
CA ILE A 133 -7.13 7.27 5.22
C ILE A 133 -6.33 7.09 6.50
N VAL A 134 -6.94 7.24 7.67
CA VAL A 134 -6.25 7.11 8.97
C VAL A 134 -5.57 5.75 9.10
N PHE A 135 -6.29 4.67 8.79
CA PHE A 135 -5.72 3.32 8.80
C PHE A 135 -4.59 3.15 7.78
N SER A 136 -4.76 3.67 6.55
CA SER A 136 -3.72 3.57 5.51
C SER A 136 -2.44 4.31 5.90
N VAL A 137 -2.54 5.48 6.55
CA VAL A 137 -1.40 6.24 7.04
C VAL A 137 -0.70 5.50 8.18
N GLY A 138 -1.46 4.90 9.09
CA GLY A 138 -0.92 4.09 10.18
C GLY A 138 -0.11 2.89 9.66
N ILE A 139 -0.68 2.13 8.73
CA ILE A 139 -0.03 0.97 8.09
C ILE A 139 1.20 1.41 7.28
N ALA A 140 1.10 2.48 6.48
CA ALA A 140 2.22 3.01 5.71
C ALA A 140 3.38 3.47 6.61
N SER A 141 3.06 4.10 7.73
CA SER A 141 4.04 4.54 8.73
C SER A 141 4.73 3.36 9.40
N LEU A 142 3.97 2.33 9.80
CA LEU A 142 4.50 1.11 10.39
C LEU A 142 5.53 0.44 9.47
N TRP A 143 5.17 0.25 8.20
CA TRP A 143 6.09 -0.35 7.21
C TRP A 143 7.28 0.56 6.90
N THR A 144 7.09 1.87 6.84
CA THR A 144 8.18 2.82 6.64
C THR A 144 9.20 2.73 7.78
N ILE A 145 8.74 2.68 9.04
CA ILE A 145 9.59 2.52 10.21
C ILE A 145 10.31 1.18 10.16
N TYR A 146 9.59 0.10 9.85
CA TYR A 146 10.17 -1.23 9.72
C TYR A 146 11.29 -1.26 8.67
N LEU A 147 11.03 -0.77 7.46
CA LEU A 147 12.00 -0.76 6.35
C LEU A 147 13.23 0.10 6.65
N LYS A 148 13.08 1.20 7.41
CA LYS A 148 14.22 2.06 7.77
C LYS A 148 15.04 1.54 8.95
N ARG A 149 14.41 0.90 9.93
CA ARG A 149 15.05 0.56 11.22
C ARG A 149 15.40 -0.92 11.38
N SER A 150 14.76 -1.83 10.65
CA SER A 150 14.99 -3.27 10.80
C SER A 150 16.44 -3.67 10.48
N VAL A 151 17.12 -4.29 11.45
CA VAL A 151 18.46 -4.87 11.32
C VAL A 151 18.56 -5.78 10.10
N ARG A 152 17.53 -6.62 9.88
CA ARG A 152 17.45 -7.53 8.73
C ARG A 152 17.40 -6.77 7.42
N VAL A 153 16.56 -5.75 7.30
CA VAL A 153 16.46 -4.94 6.08
C VAL A 153 17.79 -4.24 5.83
N LYS A 154 18.42 -3.66 6.86
CA LYS A 154 19.73 -3.02 6.71
C LYS A 154 20.80 -3.98 6.20
N ASN A 155 20.87 -5.19 6.75
CA ASN A 155 21.77 -6.25 6.30
C ASN A 155 21.49 -6.73 4.87
N THR A 156 20.21 -6.90 4.52
CA THR A 156 19.80 -7.44 3.22
C THR A 156 20.06 -6.46 2.08
N TYR A 157 19.85 -5.16 2.30
CA TYR A 157 19.96 -4.11 1.28
C TYR A 157 21.19 -3.21 1.47
N ASN A 158 22.15 -3.62 2.30
CA ASN A 158 23.38 -2.89 2.61
C ASN A 158 23.16 -1.43 3.05
N LEU A 159 22.12 -1.14 3.82
CA LEU A 159 21.78 0.22 4.27
C LEU A 159 22.74 0.71 5.39
N PRO A 160 22.98 2.03 5.49
CA PRO A 160 23.81 2.58 6.56
C PRO A 160 23.17 2.39 7.95
N TRP A 161 24.03 2.20 8.95
CA TRP A 161 23.62 2.01 10.34
C TRP A 161 23.29 3.31 11.07
N TYR A 162 23.86 4.42 10.61
CA TYR A 162 23.63 5.77 11.13
C TYR A 162 22.70 6.57 10.20
N PRO A 163 21.83 7.44 10.77
CA PRO A 163 20.99 8.35 10.00
C PRO A 163 21.81 9.42 9.27
#